data_AF-A0A967VMU9-F1
#
_entry.id   AF-A0A967VMU9-F1
#
_cell.length_a   1.000
_cell.length_b   1.000
_cell.length_c   1.000
_cell.angle_alpha   90.00
_cell.angle_beta   90.00
_cell.angle_gamma   90.00
#
_symmetry.space_group_name_H-M   'P 1'
#
loop_
_entity.id
_entity.type
_entity.pdbx_description
1 polymer ?
#
loop_
_entity_poly.entity_id
_entity_poly.type
_entity_poly.pdbx_seq_one_letter_code
_entity_poly.pdbx_strand_id
1 'polypeptide(L)' 'MIARPSVPIAFAALLSTLAAADAQAQTTVIDEGTFRLSVRGTPVGTETFTIRRSGSGENTTTVAQG' A
#
# COMPACT_ATOMS: atom_id res chain seq x y z
N MET A 1 -9.68 -48.88 -7.32
CA MET A 1 -8.40 -48.15 -7.55
C MET A 1 -8.62 -46.69 -7.18
N ILE A 2 -8.17 -46.27 -6.00
CA ILE A 2 -8.24 -44.85 -5.59
C ILE A 2 -7.02 -44.17 -6.22
N ALA A 3 -7.26 -43.26 -7.17
CA ALA A 3 -6.21 -42.43 -7.75
C ALA A 3 -5.56 -41.62 -6.61
N ARG A 4 -4.28 -41.86 -6.34
CA ARG A 4 -3.50 -41.06 -5.40
C ARG A 4 -3.41 -39.66 -6.00
N PRO A 5 -3.97 -38.61 -5.37
CA PRO A 5 -3.81 -37.26 -5.89
C PRO A 5 -2.32 -36.95 -5.91
N SER A 6 -1.83 -36.69 -7.10
CA SER A 6 -0.45 -36.38 -7.43
C SER A 6 0.02 -35.20 -6.57
N VAL A 7 0.82 -35.50 -5.54
CA VAL A 7 1.56 -34.55 -4.70
C VAL A 7 2.11 -33.31 -5.43
N PRO A 8 2.58 -33.35 -6.70
CA PRO A 8 3.04 -32.14 -7.40
C PRO A 8 1.99 -31.04 -7.56
N ILE A 9 0.70 -31.37 -7.69
CA ILE A 9 -0.35 -30.36 -7.98
C ILE A 9 -0.66 -29.53 -6.74
N ALA A 10 -0.78 -30.18 -5.58
CA ALA A 10 -1.03 -29.50 -4.31
C ALA A 10 0.16 -28.59 -3.92
N PHE A 11 1.39 -29.04 -4.20
CA PHE A 11 2.60 -28.27 -3.95
C PHE A 11 2.71 -27.05 -4.88
N ALA A 12 2.43 -27.22 -6.18
CA ALA A 12 2.41 -26.11 -7.14
C ALA A 12 1.31 -25.08 -6.81
N ALA A 13 0.14 -25.53 -6.35
CA ALA A 13 -0.93 -24.64 -5.91
C ALA A 13 -0.51 -23.83 -4.67
N LEU A 14 0.17 -24.46 -3.71
CA LEU A 14 0.67 -23.78 -2.51
C LEU A 14 1.73 -22.72 -2.87
N LEU A 15 2.69 -23.03 -3.75
CA LEU A 15 3.68 -22.05 -4.21
C LEU A 15 3.03 -20.86 -4.94
N SER A 16 1.99 -21.12 -5.74
CA SER A 16 1.26 -20.08 -6.47
C SER A 16 0.59 -19.09 -5.51
N THR A 17 0.05 -19.56 -4.39
CA THR A 17 -0.56 -18.69 -3.37
C THR A 17 0.45 -17.84 -2.60
N LEU A 18 1.67 -18.34 -2.38
CA LEU A 18 2.73 -17.57 -1.72
C LEU A 18 3.24 -16.43 -2.62
N ALA A 19 3.39 -16.68 -3.93
CA ALA A 19 3.87 -15.66 -4.86
C ALA A 19 2.86 -14.52 -5.11
N ALA A 20 1.57 -14.76 -4.90
CA ALA A 20 0.53 -13.74 -5.07
C ALA A 20 0.46 -12.74 -3.89
N ALA A 21 1.04 -13.06 -2.74
CA ALA A 21 0.98 -12.21 -1.54
C ALA A 21 1.82 -10.92 -1.68
N ASP A 22 2.92 -10.96 -2.44
CA ASP A 22 3.82 -9.81 -2.66
C ASP A 22 3.27 -8.78 -3.67
N ALA A 23 2.23 -9.11 -4.42
CA ALA A 23 1.69 -8.25 -5.48
C ALA A 23 0.71 -7.18 -4.97
N GLN A 24 0.40 -7.16 -3.67
CA GLN A 24 -0.31 -6.04 -3.06
C GLN A 24 0.71 -4.91 -2.87
N ALA A 25 0.80 -3.98 -3.85
CA ALA A 25 1.60 -2.77 -3.71
C ALA A 25 1.25 -2.10 -2.37
N GLN A 26 2.15 -2.21 -1.39
CA GLN A 26 1.87 -1.79 -0.03
C GLN A 26 1.79 -0.26 -0.02
N THR A 27 0.57 0.28 0.13
CA THR A 27 0.37 1.71 0.34
C THR A 27 0.37 1.98 1.83
N THR A 28 1.31 2.80 2.28
CA THR A 28 1.45 3.19 3.68
C THR A 28 1.42 4.71 3.79
N VAL A 29 0.59 5.22 4.70
CA VAL A 29 0.65 6.63 5.12
C VAL A 29 1.94 6.80 5.90
N ILE A 30 2.82 7.66 5.39
CA ILE A 30 4.12 7.94 6.02
C ILE A 30 4.14 9.26 6.77
N ASP A 31 3.22 10.17 6.44
CA ASP A 31 3.04 11.43 7.15
C ASP A 31 1.61 11.97 6.90
N GLU A 32 1.08 12.70 7.88
CA GLU A 32 -0.19 13.39 7.79
C GLU A 32 -0.21 14.61 8.73
N GLY A 33 -0.95 15.64 8.35
CA GLY A 33 -1.02 16.83 9.16
C GLY A 33 -2.04 17.84 8.69
N THR A 34 -2.09 18.97 9.38
CA THR A 34 -3.05 20.04 9.09
C THR A 34 -2.34 21.39 9.05
N PHE A 35 -2.49 22.10 7.94
CA PHE A 35 -2.12 23.49 7.81
C PHE A 35 -3.21 24.38 8.38
N ARG A 36 -2.82 25.45 9.06
CA ARG A 36 -3.74 26.53 9.43
C ARG A 36 -3.59 27.67 8.44
N LEU A 37 -4.67 27.96 7.72
CA LEU A 37 -4.70 28.99 6.70
C LEU A 37 -5.05 30.34 7.32
N SER A 38 -4.27 31.36 6.98
CA SER A 38 -4.55 32.74 7.39
C SER A 38 -4.36 33.70 6.22
N VAL A 39 -5.25 34.68 6.12
CA VAL A 39 -5.18 35.76 5.12
C VAL A 39 -5.06 37.06 5.89
N ARG A 40 -3.95 37.79 5.69
CA ARG A 40 -3.66 39.04 6.39
C ARG A 40 -3.70 38.89 7.93
N GLY A 41 -3.24 37.74 8.44
CA GLY A 41 -3.25 37.44 9.87
C GLY A 41 -4.61 37.00 10.43
N THR A 42 -5.69 37.03 9.64
CA THR A 42 -6.99 36.49 10.03
C THR A 42 -7.05 34.99 9.69
N PRO A 43 -7.33 34.10 10.65
CA PRO A 43 -7.56 32.69 10.36
C PRO A 43 -8.75 32.51 9.41
N VAL A 44 -8.55 31.80 8.30
CA VAL A 44 -9.61 31.56 7.29
C VAL A 44 -9.99 30.08 7.18
N GLY A 45 -9.18 29.17 7.73
CA GLY A 45 -9.50 27.76 7.75
C GLY A 45 -8.31 26.85 8.04
N THR A 46 -8.49 25.58 7.70
CA THR A 46 -7.49 24.52 7.82
C THR A 46 -7.51 23.64 6.58
N GLU A 47 -6.35 23.10 6.22
CA GLU A 47 -6.20 22.17 5.10
C GLU A 47 -5.42 20.94 5.58
N THR A 48 -5.91 19.75 5.28
CA THR A 48 -5.29 18.50 5.72
C THR A 48 -4.45 17.94 4.58
N PHE A 49 -3.22 17.55 4.88
CA PHE A 49 -2.36 16.88 3.91
C PHE A 49 -2.09 15.43 4.33
N THR A 50 -1.81 14.58 3.34
CA THR A 50 -1.38 13.20 3.56
C THR A 50 -0.26 12.84 2.58
N ILE A 51 0.79 12.21 3.09
CA ILE A 51 1.87 11.65 2.30
C ILE A 51 1.79 10.13 2.36
N ARG A 52 1.69 9.52 1.18
CA ARG A 52 1.58 8.07 1.03
C ARG A 52 2.74 7.54 0.21
N ARG A 53 3.34 6.45 0.68
CA ARG A 53 4.30 5.66 -0.09
C ARG A 53 3.61 4.41 -0.59
N SER A 54 3.75 4.10 -1.87
CA SER A 54 3.22 2.88 -2.48
C SER A 54 4.32 2.08 -3.16
N GLY A 55 4.31 0.77 -2.99
CA GLY A 55 5.28 -0.16 -3.61
C GLY A 55 6.16 -0.86 -2.59
N SER A 56 7.10 -1.67 -3.07
CA SER A 56 7.98 -2.50 -2.25
C SER A 56 9.42 -2.48 -2.76
N GLY A 57 10.39 -2.63 -1.84
CA GLY A 57 11.82 -2.59 -2.17
C GLY A 57 12.26 -1.27 -2.81
N GLU A 58 13.04 -1.35 -3.88
CA GLU A 58 13.54 -0.19 -4.65
C GLU A 58 12.45 0.46 -5.53
N ASN A 59 11.31 -0.23 -5.76
CA ASN A 59 10.23 0.27 -6.60
C ASN A 59 9.14 0.95 -5.75
N THR A 60 9.51 2.02 -5.05
CA THR A 60 8.58 2.81 -4.24
C THR A 60 8.28 4.16 -4.90
N THR A 61 7.02 4.58 -4.82
CA THR A 61 6.57 5.91 -5.26
C THR A 61 6.01 6.66 -4.06
N THR A 62 6.43 7.92 -3.88
CA THR A 62 5.89 8.81 -2.85
C THR A 62 4.94 9.81 -3.49
N VAL A 63 3.75 9.94 -2.91
CA VAL A 63 2.68 10.84 -3.36
C VAL A 63 2.26 11.73 -2.20
N ALA A 64 2.24 13.04 -2.40
CA ALA A 64 1.73 14.03 -1.45
C ALA A 64 0.42 14.63 -1.98
N GLN A 65 -0.56 14.82 -1.11
CA GLN A 65 -1.88 15.37 -1.42
C GLN A 65 -2.34 16.32 -0.30
N GLY A 66 -3.07 17.37 -0.68
CA GLY A 66 -3.70 18.38 0.18
C GLY A 66 -4.87 19.00 -0.57
#